data_AF-A0A7J9JZS4-F1
#
_entry.id   AF-A0A7J9JZS4-F1
#
_cell.length_a   1.000
_cell.length_b   1.000
_cell.length_c   1.000
_cell.angle_alpha   90.00
_cell.angle_beta   90.00
_cell.angle_gamma   90.00
#
_symmetry.space_group_name_H-M   'P 1'
#
loop_
_entity.id
_entity.type
_entity.pdbx_description
1 polymer ?
#
loop_
_entity_poly.entity_id
_entity_poly.type
_entity_poly.pdbx_seq_one_letter_code
_entity_poly.pdbx_strand_id
1 'polypeptide(L)'
;ICISKPGGATSRAVAQRLRHPAAQPDSTSTSSTLYDKSSSTKMKGLFKSKPRTPVDIVRQTRDLLSFAARSSESRESKREEKMAELFKNLRELKSILYGNSESEPVSEACAQLTQEFFRENTLRLLITCLPKLNLEARKDATQVVANLQRQQVNSRLIASDYLEANLDLLDILIAGYVLESQHMKKFFDYIQLPKFDIAADAAATFKELLTRHKSTVAEFLSKNYD
;
A
#
# COMPACT_ATOMS: atom_id res chain seq x y z
N ILE A 1 35.55 30.70 7.66
CA ILE A 1 34.86 31.90 7.14
C ILE A 1 33.39 31.72 7.44
N CYS A 2 32.93 32.35 8.53
CA CYS A 2 31.53 32.45 8.91
C CYS A 2 30.95 33.67 8.18
N ILE A 3 29.77 33.56 7.57
CA ILE A 3 28.99 34.74 7.20
C ILE A 3 27.56 34.56 7.70
N SER A 4 27.22 35.43 8.63
CA SER A 4 25.95 35.59 9.34
C SER A 4 24.91 36.33 8.49
N LYS A 5 23.63 36.17 8.87
CA LYS A 5 22.44 36.91 8.41
C LYS A 5 22.55 38.44 8.65
N PRO A 6 21.60 39.25 8.12
CA PRO A 6 20.39 39.64 8.87
C PRO A 6 19.13 39.55 7.97
N GLY A 7 17.86 39.49 8.40
CA GLY A 7 17.18 40.04 9.57
C GLY A 7 15.96 40.82 9.06
N GLY A 8 14.75 40.48 9.49
CA GLY A 8 13.51 41.13 9.04
C GLY A 8 12.28 40.59 9.76
N ALA A 9 11.97 41.22 10.90
CA ALA A 9 10.84 40.91 11.76
C ALA A 9 9.62 41.75 11.38
N THR A 10 8.43 41.17 11.44
CA THR A 10 7.20 41.89 11.80
C THR A 10 6.31 41.00 12.66
N SER A 11 5.93 41.54 13.81
CA SER A 11 5.05 40.97 14.82
C SER A 11 3.97 42.02 15.14
N ARG A 12 2.71 41.59 15.30
CA ARG A 12 1.55 42.22 15.98
C ARG A 12 0.26 41.65 15.35
N ALA A 13 -0.84 41.35 16.02
CA ALA A 13 -1.32 41.50 17.41
C ALA A 13 -2.44 40.47 17.61
N VAL A 14 -2.51 39.71 18.71
CA VAL A 14 -3.33 39.95 19.92
C VAL A 14 -4.73 40.52 19.65
N ALA A 15 -5.75 39.67 19.77
CA ALA A 15 -7.09 40.08 20.17
C ALA A 15 -7.65 39.05 21.18
N GLN A 16 -7.80 39.50 22.42
CA GLN A 16 -8.44 38.80 23.53
C GLN A 16 -9.47 39.75 24.15
N ARG A 17 -10.51 39.17 24.76
CA ARG A 17 -11.65 39.75 25.51
C ARG A 17 -12.87 40.06 24.64
N LEU A 18 -14.09 39.67 25.03
CA LEU A 18 -14.70 39.88 26.34
C LEU A 18 -15.60 38.71 26.80
N ARG A 19 -15.68 38.55 28.12
CA ARG A 19 -16.63 37.70 28.87
C ARG A 19 -17.58 38.59 29.69
N HIS A 20 -18.78 38.05 29.96
CA HIS A 20 -19.76 38.32 31.04
C HIS A 20 -20.90 39.34 30.79
N PRO A 21 -22.05 39.26 31.51
CA PRO A 21 -22.62 38.20 32.38
C PRO A 21 -24.11 37.82 32.10
N ALA A 22 -24.65 36.97 32.99
CA ALA A 22 -25.94 36.26 32.99
C ALA A 22 -27.21 37.08 33.35
N ALA A 23 -28.40 36.54 33.02
CA ALA A 23 -29.65 36.56 33.82
C ALA A 23 -30.71 35.58 33.26
N GLN A 24 -31.35 34.79 34.14
CA GLN A 24 -32.64 34.09 33.97
C GLN A 24 -33.78 34.94 34.61
N PRO A 25 -35.04 34.48 34.79
CA PRO A 25 -35.92 33.54 34.05
C PRO A 25 -37.26 34.21 33.66
N ASP A 26 -38.16 33.53 32.93
CA ASP A 26 -39.59 33.51 33.27
C ASP A 26 -40.41 32.47 32.48
N SER A 27 -41.61 32.22 33.02
CA SER A 27 -42.39 30.99 33.05
C SER A 27 -43.52 30.84 32.00
N THR A 28 -44.17 29.65 32.03
CA THR A 28 -45.50 29.26 31.49
C THR A 28 -45.57 29.03 29.95
N SER A 29 -46.22 27.99 29.38
CA SER A 29 -47.40 27.22 29.76
C SER A 29 -47.53 25.89 28.97
N THR A 30 -48.05 24.86 29.65
CA THR A 30 -49.05 23.84 29.25
C THR A 30 -49.12 23.28 27.82
N SER A 31 -48.93 21.95 27.64
CA SER A 31 -50.00 21.03 27.17
C SER A 31 -49.55 19.56 26.99
N SER A 32 -50.30 18.68 27.69
CA SER A 32 -50.72 17.31 27.39
C SER A 32 -50.05 16.49 26.26
N THR A 33 -49.58 15.29 26.58
CA THR A 33 -50.31 14.02 26.32
C THR A 33 -49.52 12.81 26.85
N LEU A 34 -50.17 12.03 27.71
CA LEU A 34 -49.75 10.71 28.18
C LEU A 34 -50.11 9.68 27.10
N TYR A 35 -49.11 8.96 26.59
CA TYR A 35 -49.26 7.61 26.06
C TYR A 35 -47.96 6.86 26.35
N ASP A 36 -47.95 6.14 27.47
CA ASP A 36 -46.95 5.13 27.79
C ASP A 36 -47.19 3.90 26.91
N LYS A 37 -46.23 3.60 26.03
CA LYS A 37 -46.09 2.30 25.40
C LYS A 37 -44.65 1.84 25.58
N SER A 38 -44.42 1.18 26.71
CA SER A 38 -43.34 0.23 26.90
C SER A 38 -43.25 -0.71 25.68
N SER A 39 -42.17 -0.57 24.93
CA SER A 39 -41.80 -1.45 23.82
C SER A 39 -40.28 -1.49 23.75
N SER A 40 -39.72 -2.42 24.53
CA SER A 40 -38.39 -3.05 24.42
C SER A 40 -37.47 -2.42 23.38
N THR A 41 -36.73 -1.38 23.78
CA THR A 41 -35.55 -0.96 23.04
C THR A 41 -34.48 -2.01 23.30
N LYS A 42 -34.32 -2.95 22.34
CA LYS A 42 -33.12 -3.79 22.27
C LYS A 42 -31.92 -2.85 22.28
N MET A 43 -31.21 -2.78 23.41
CA MET A 43 -29.88 -2.20 23.47
C MET A 43 -29.00 -2.98 22.48
N LYS A 44 -28.78 -2.43 21.29
CA LYS A 44 -27.70 -2.85 20.42
C LYS A 44 -26.42 -2.45 21.13
N GLY A 45 -25.81 -3.42 21.81
CA GLY A 45 -24.52 -3.27 22.47
C GLY A 45 -23.53 -2.61 21.52
N LEU A 46 -23.04 -1.44 21.93
CA LEU A 46 -22.02 -0.65 21.27
C LEU A 46 -20.66 -1.36 21.42
N PHE A 47 -20.47 -2.49 20.74
CA PHE A 47 -19.12 -3.00 20.53
C PHE A 47 -18.51 -2.20 19.37
N LYS A 48 -17.94 -1.03 19.69
CA LYS A 48 -16.99 -0.39 18.76
C LYS A 48 -15.83 -1.37 18.60
N SER A 49 -15.63 -1.90 17.40
CA SER A 49 -14.46 -2.73 17.10
C SER A 49 -13.21 -1.97 17.50
N LYS A 50 -12.26 -2.65 18.14
CA LYS A 50 -10.98 -2.07 18.53
C LYS A 50 -10.34 -1.44 17.28
N PRO A 51 -9.81 -0.21 17.36
CA PRO A 51 -9.10 0.39 16.24
C PRO A 51 -7.95 -0.54 15.83
N ARG A 52 -7.84 -0.77 14.51
CA ARG A 52 -6.81 -1.64 13.95
C ARG A 52 -5.46 -0.98 14.09
N THR A 53 -4.46 -1.75 14.51
CA THR A 53 -3.07 -1.27 14.54
C THR A 53 -2.42 -1.38 13.16
N PRO A 54 -1.31 -0.66 12.89
CA PRO A 54 -0.57 -0.82 11.64
C PRO A 54 -0.18 -2.27 11.34
N VAL A 55 0.19 -3.02 12.39
CA VAL A 55 0.52 -4.45 12.33
C VAL A 55 -0.69 -5.29 11.88
N ASP A 56 -1.87 -5.04 12.46
CA ASP A 56 -3.11 -5.74 12.08
C ASP A 56 -3.47 -5.48 10.60
N ILE A 57 -3.18 -4.28 10.11
CA ILE A 57 -3.44 -3.90 8.72
C ILE A 57 -2.51 -4.64 7.76
N VAL A 58 -1.23 -4.73 8.09
CA VAL A 58 -0.26 -5.50 7.30
C VAL A 58 -0.65 -6.98 7.26
N ARG A 59 -0.97 -7.59 8.41
CA ARG A 59 -1.35 -9.01 8.48
C ARG A 59 -2.59 -9.31 7.64
N GLN A 60 -3.64 -8.49 7.79
CA GLN A 60 -4.84 -8.68 6.99
C GLN A 60 -4.57 -8.49 5.49
N THR A 61 -3.72 -7.50 5.13
CA THR A 61 -3.30 -7.30 3.73
C THR A 61 -2.61 -8.54 3.17
N ARG A 62 -1.67 -9.12 3.93
CA ARG A 62 -0.94 -10.33 3.54
C ARG A 62 -1.87 -11.53 3.34
N ASP A 63 -2.85 -11.71 4.21
CA ASP A 63 -3.82 -12.81 4.08
C ASP A 63 -4.67 -12.67 2.81
N LEU A 64 -5.09 -11.44 2.51
CA LEU A 64 -5.85 -11.13 1.28
C LEU A 64 -5.01 -11.29 0.01
N LEU A 65 -3.73 -10.89 0.05
CA LEU A 65 -2.79 -11.13 -1.04
C LEU A 65 -2.55 -12.63 -1.26
N SER A 66 -2.40 -13.40 -0.19
CA SER A 66 -2.25 -14.86 -0.26
C SER A 66 -3.48 -15.52 -0.89
N PHE A 67 -4.68 -15.04 -0.54
CA PHE A 67 -5.92 -15.48 -1.17
C PHE A 67 -5.95 -15.12 -2.67
N ALA A 68 -5.61 -13.88 -3.02
CA ALA A 68 -5.57 -13.41 -4.40
C ALA A 68 -4.53 -14.16 -5.26
N ALA A 69 -3.41 -14.58 -4.66
CA ALA A 69 -2.38 -15.37 -5.33
C ALA A 69 -2.88 -16.77 -5.72
N ARG A 70 -3.59 -17.46 -4.81
CA ARG A 70 -4.07 -18.85 -4.98
C ARG A 70 -5.33 -19.02 -5.81
N SER A 71 -6.14 -17.98 -5.95
CA SER A 71 -7.53 -18.08 -6.41
C SER A 71 -7.67 -18.36 -7.92
N SER A 72 -7.78 -19.63 -8.31
CA SER A 72 -8.45 -20.05 -9.56
C SER A 72 -9.86 -20.65 -9.35
N GLU A 73 -10.24 -21.05 -8.12
CA GLU A 73 -11.43 -21.90 -7.88
C GLU A 73 -12.52 -21.31 -6.96
N SER A 74 -12.44 -20.04 -6.54
CA SER A 74 -13.47 -19.45 -5.65
C SER A 74 -14.65 -18.83 -6.41
N ARG A 75 -15.85 -18.87 -5.82
CA ARG A 75 -17.03 -18.11 -6.32
C ARG A 75 -16.67 -16.65 -6.56
N GLU A 76 -17.05 -16.14 -7.72
CA GLU A 76 -16.68 -14.80 -8.19
C GLU A 76 -17.06 -13.69 -7.20
N SER A 77 -18.25 -13.76 -6.59
CA SER A 77 -18.70 -12.78 -5.59
C SER A 77 -17.81 -12.74 -4.34
N LYS A 78 -17.35 -13.90 -3.86
CA LYS A 78 -16.43 -13.98 -2.71
C LYS A 78 -15.06 -13.41 -3.07
N ARG A 79 -14.60 -13.63 -4.30
CA ARG A 79 -13.35 -13.05 -4.81
C ARG A 79 -13.44 -11.54 -4.88
N GLU A 80 -14.52 -11.01 -5.43
CA GLU A 80 -14.77 -9.57 -5.54
C GLU A 80 -14.79 -8.90 -4.16
N GLU A 81 -15.48 -9.49 -3.18
CA GLU A 81 -15.50 -9.02 -1.80
C GLU A 81 -14.09 -8.95 -1.21
N LYS A 82 -13.29 -10.01 -1.37
CA LYS A 82 -11.91 -10.07 -0.85
C LYS A 82 -10.99 -9.09 -1.55
N MET A 83 -11.16 -8.87 -2.86
CA MET A 83 -10.38 -7.88 -3.60
C MET A 83 -10.75 -6.45 -3.20
N ALA A 84 -12.03 -6.16 -2.95
CA ALA A 84 -12.46 -4.86 -2.43
C ALA A 84 -11.86 -4.58 -1.04
N GLU A 85 -11.81 -5.60 -0.18
CA GLU A 85 -11.15 -5.52 1.13
C GLU A 85 -9.64 -5.27 1.00
N LEU A 86 -8.98 -5.94 0.06
CA LEU A 86 -7.57 -5.73 -0.25
C LEU A 86 -7.30 -4.28 -0.69
N PHE A 87 -8.11 -3.74 -1.61
CA PHE A 87 -7.94 -2.38 -2.10
C PHE A 87 -8.12 -1.33 -0.99
N LYS A 88 -9.08 -1.57 -0.08
CA LYS A 88 -9.26 -0.72 1.10
C LYS A 88 -8.01 -0.75 2.00
N ASN A 89 -7.45 -1.93 2.25
CA ASN A 89 -6.24 -2.05 3.06
C ASN A 89 -5.02 -1.39 2.41
N LEU A 90 -4.84 -1.50 1.09
CA LEU A 90 -3.74 -0.81 0.39
C LEU A 90 -3.84 0.72 0.55
N ARG A 91 -5.05 1.27 0.49
CA ARG A 91 -5.29 2.69 0.76
C ARG A 91 -5.02 3.06 2.22
N GLU A 92 -5.38 2.19 3.16
CA GLU A 92 -5.13 2.39 4.60
C GLU A 92 -3.62 2.36 4.91
N LEU A 93 -2.87 1.41 4.34
CA LEU A 93 -1.41 1.37 4.42
C LEU A 93 -0.79 2.66 3.87
N LYS A 94 -1.25 3.13 2.70
CA LYS A 94 -0.81 4.40 2.12
C LYS A 94 -1.09 5.58 3.06
N SER A 95 -2.28 5.64 3.65
CA SER A 95 -2.66 6.72 4.57
C SER A 95 -1.81 6.72 5.83
N ILE A 96 -1.36 5.56 6.34
CA ILE A 96 -0.43 5.51 7.48
C ILE A 96 0.92 6.12 7.09
N LEU A 97 1.41 5.80 5.89
CA LEU A 97 2.75 6.19 5.41
C LEU A 97 2.86 7.63 4.91
N TYR A 98 1.77 8.22 4.45
CA TYR A 98 1.74 9.57 3.86
C TYR A 98 0.85 10.56 4.62
N GLY A 99 0.07 10.09 5.59
CA GLY A 99 -0.99 10.89 6.22
C GLY A 99 -2.23 10.99 5.32
N ASN A 100 -3.15 11.86 5.73
CA ASN A 100 -4.36 12.24 5.01
C ASN A 100 -4.68 13.72 5.24
N SER A 101 -5.88 14.19 4.87
CA SER A 101 -6.28 15.59 5.06
C SER A 101 -6.34 16.03 6.53
N GLU A 102 -6.54 15.08 7.45
CA GLU A 102 -6.78 15.34 8.87
C GLU A 102 -5.53 15.11 9.75
N SER A 103 -4.57 14.30 9.28
CA SER A 103 -3.48 13.80 10.10
C SER A 103 -2.21 13.55 9.30
N GLU A 104 -1.08 13.99 9.84
CA GLU A 104 0.26 13.68 9.35
C GLU A 104 0.68 12.25 9.69
N PRO A 105 1.62 11.64 8.92
CA PRO A 105 2.11 10.30 9.21
C PRO A 105 2.86 10.26 10.55
N VAL A 106 2.47 9.32 11.41
CA VAL A 106 3.11 9.11 12.71
C VAL A 106 4.32 8.19 12.55
N SER A 107 5.50 8.67 12.95
CA SER A 107 6.78 7.96 12.78
C SER A 107 6.77 6.54 13.37
N GLU A 108 6.23 6.37 14.59
CA GLU A 108 6.13 5.05 15.23
C GLU A 108 5.21 4.09 14.46
N ALA A 109 4.07 4.59 13.96
CA ALA A 109 3.15 3.77 13.16
C ALA A 109 3.79 3.35 11.82
N CYS A 110 4.54 4.26 11.20
CA CYS A 110 5.31 4.01 9.99
C CYS A 110 6.38 2.93 10.24
N ALA A 111 7.11 3.02 11.35
CA ALA A 111 8.12 2.04 11.74
C ALA A 111 7.51 0.65 11.98
N GLN A 112 6.40 0.56 12.74
CA GLN A 112 5.70 -0.70 13.00
C GLN A 112 5.17 -1.35 11.71
N LEU A 113 4.57 -0.55 10.82
CA LEU A 113 4.10 -1.01 9.51
C LEU A 113 5.28 -1.57 8.70
N THR A 114 6.40 -0.85 8.64
CA THR A 114 7.60 -1.25 7.88
C THR A 114 8.16 -2.57 8.38
N GLN A 115 8.36 -2.69 9.70
CA GLN A 115 8.88 -3.90 10.30
C GLN A 115 8.00 -5.11 9.96
N GLU A 116 6.69 -4.99 10.17
CA GLU A 116 5.78 -6.11 9.93
C GLU A 116 5.66 -6.46 8.44
N PHE A 117 5.70 -5.46 7.55
CA PHE A 117 5.56 -5.67 6.12
C PHE A 117 6.68 -6.55 5.55
N PHE A 118 7.91 -6.29 5.95
CA PHE A 118 9.08 -7.06 5.51
C PHE A 118 9.29 -8.36 6.29
N ARG A 119 8.87 -8.45 7.55
CA ARG A 119 9.06 -9.63 8.41
C ARG A 119 8.48 -10.92 7.82
N GLU A 120 7.31 -10.86 7.21
CA GLU A 120 6.59 -12.05 6.69
C GLU A 120 6.39 -12.03 5.17
N ASN A 121 7.38 -11.53 4.42
CA ASN A 121 7.40 -11.57 2.94
C ASN A 121 6.17 -10.93 2.26
N THR A 122 5.53 -9.93 2.88
CA THR A 122 4.36 -9.25 2.30
C THR A 122 4.71 -8.57 0.99
N LEU A 123 5.94 -8.06 0.85
CA LEU A 123 6.43 -7.45 -0.40
C LEU A 123 6.35 -8.41 -1.59
N ARG A 124 6.80 -9.66 -1.42
CA ARG A 124 6.79 -10.68 -2.47
C ARG A 124 5.38 -10.99 -2.95
N LEU A 125 4.46 -11.17 -1.99
CA LEU A 125 3.05 -11.41 -2.29
C LEU A 125 2.43 -10.22 -3.01
N LEU A 126 2.73 -8.99 -2.58
CA LEU A 126 2.23 -7.78 -3.22
C LEU A 126 2.69 -7.70 -4.68
N ILE A 127 3.99 -7.91 -4.95
CA ILE A 127 4.56 -7.92 -6.30
C ILE A 127 3.86 -8.97 -7.18
N THR A 128 3.71 -10.20 -6.66
CA THR A 128 3.06 -11.30 -7.38
C THR A 128 1.59 -10.98 -7.72
N CYS A 129 0.91 -10.22 -6.86
CA CYS A 129 -0.48 -9.85 -7.06
C CYS A 129 -0.67 -8.57 -7.89
N LEU A 130 0.37 -7.78 -8.18
CA LEU A 130 0.26 -6.51 -8.92
C LEU A 130 -0.56 -6.62 -10.22
N PRO A 131 -0.36 -7.64 -11.09
CA PRO A 131 -1.15 -7.78 -12.32
C PRO A 131 -2.65 -7.97 -12.08
N LYS A 132 -3.03 -8.50 -10.91
CA LYS A 132 -4.42 -8.77 -10.52
C LYS A 132 -5.12 -7.56 -9.90
N LEU A 133 -4.38 -6.49 -9.57
CA LEU A 133 -4.93 -5.27 -9.00
C LEU A 133 -5.47 -4.34 -10.10
N ASN A 134 -6.50 -3.56 -9.79
CA ASN A 134 -6.94 -2.48 -10.67
C ASN A 134 -5.93 -1.31 -10.65
N LEU A 135 -6.10 -0.35 -11.57
CA LEU A 135 -5.14 0.74 -11.77
C LEU A 135 -4.91 1.57 -10.50
N GLU A 136 -5.97 1.91 -9.76
CA GLU A 136 -5.86 2.71 -8.54
C GLU A 136 -5.15 1.95 -7.42
N ALA A 137 -5.49 0.67 -7.22
CA ALA A 137 -4.82 -0.18 -6.25
C ALA A 137 -3.34 -0.42 -6.60
N ARG A 138 -2.98 -0.48 -7.89
CA ARG A 138 -1.57 -0.52 -8.32
C ARG A 138 -0.84 0.77 -7.96
N LYS A 139 -1.43 1.95 -8.17
CA LYS A 139 -0.84 3.24 -7.78
C LYS A 139 -0.62 3.31 -6.27
N ASP A 140 -1.60 2.85 -5.49
CA ASP A 140 -1.50 2.81 -4.03
C ASP A 140 -0.40 1.84 -3.58
N ALA A 141 -0.37 0.62 -4.13
CA ALA A 141 0.67 -0.38 -3.86
C ALA A 141 2.07 0.13 -4.17
N THR A 142 2.28 0.77 -5.34
CA THR A 142 3.57 1.33 -5.72
C THR A 142 4.01 2.44 -4.77
N GLN A 143 3.09 3.32 -4.34
CA GLN A 143 3.41 4.37 -3.36
C GLN A 143 3.79 3.78 -2.00
N VAL A 144 3.05 2.77 -1.52
CA VAL A 144 3.36 2.03 -0.29
C VAL A 144 4.78 1.45 -0.37
N VAL A 145 5.08 0.68 -1.43
CA VAL A 145 6.41 0.07 -1.61
C VAL A 145 7.50 1.13 -1.70
N ALA A 146 7.29 2.21 -2.46
CA ALA A 146 8.27 3.27 -2.61
C ALA A 146 8.60 3.95 -1.27
N ASN A 147 7.60 4.22 -0.43
CA ASN A 147 7.81 4.78 0.90
C ASN A 147 8.58 3.80 1.79
N LEU A 148 8.11 2.55 1.86
CA LEU A 148 8.72 1.49 2.67
C LEU A 148 10.18 1.23 2.32
N GLN A 149 10.56 1.31 1.04
CA GLN A 149 11.94 1.15 0.60
C GLN A 149 12.89 2.22 1.13
N ARG A 150 12.38 3.43 1.40
CA ARG A 150 13.17 4.57 1.90
C ARG A 150 13.07 4.73 3.42
N GLN A 151 12.16 4.00 4.07
CA GLN A 151 11.91 4.14 5.48
C GLN A 151 13.07 3.59 6.31
N GLN A 152 13.62 4.43 7.19
CA GLN A 152 14.59 3.99 8.18
C GLN A 152 13.88 3.62 9.48
N VAL A 153 14.25 2.46 10.03
CA VAL A 153 13.80 1.98 11.33
C VAL A 153 15.04 1.69 12.15
N ASN A 154 15.19 2.36 13.30
CA ASN A 154 16.41 2.32 14.12
C ASN A 154 17.69 2.60 13.28
N SER A 155 17.60 3.60 12.41
CA SER A 155 18.68 4.01 11.48
C SER A 155 19.11 2.95 10.46
N ARG A 156 18.28 1.94 10.21
CA ARG A 156 18.52 0.90 9.19
C ARG A 156 17.42 0.87 8.13
N LEU A 157 17.80 0.59 6.89
CA LEU A 157 16.87 0.36 5.78
C LEU A 157 16.47 -1.11 5.74
N ILE A 158 15.37 -1.46 6.41
CA ILE A 158 14.87 -2.86 6.47
C ILE A 158 14.67 -3.45 5.07
N ALA A 159 14.26 -2.62 4.10
CA ALA A 159 14.08 -3.03 2.72
C ALA A 159 15.39 -3.52 2.07
N SER A 160 16.54 -2.94 2.42
CA SER A 160 17.85 -3.37 1.90
C SER A 160 18.16 -4.78 2.37
N ASP A 161 18.13 -5.00 3.68
CA ASP A 161 18.37 -6.31 4.29
C ASP A 161 17.43 -7.38 3.72
N TYR A 162 16.16 -7.03 3.52
CA TYR A 162 15.18 -7.92 2.93
C TYR A 162 15.51 -8.29 1.48
N LEU A 163 15.86 -7.31 0.64
CA LEU A 163 16.16 -7.55 -0.78
C LEU A 163 17.46 -8.35 -0.95
N GLU A 164 18.47 -8.09 -0.12
CA GLU A 164 19.72 -8.87 -0.08
C GLU A 164 19.45 -10.34 0.27
N ALA A 165 18.50 -10.60 1.18
CA ALA A 165 18.09 -11.97 1.53
C ALA A 165 17.12 -12.62 0.51
N ASN A 166 16.58 -11.87 -0.46
CA ASN A 166 15.56 -12.31 -1.41
C ASN A 166 15.91 -11.92 -2.86
N LEU A 167 17.12 -12.25 -3.30
CA LEU A 167 17.62 -11.87 -4.64
C LEU A 167 16.74 -12.38 -5.79
N ASP A 168 16.08 -13.53 -5.64
CA ASP A 168 15.15 -14.07 -6.62
C ASP A 168 13.94 -13.14 -6.85
N LEU A 169 13.59 -12.29 -5.88
CA LEU A 169 12.55 -11.28 -6.04
C LEU A 169 12.97 -10.17 -7.02
N LEU A 170 14.25 -9.79 -7.02
CA LEU A 170 14.78 -8.83 -7.99
C LEU A 170 14.72 -9.42 -9.39
N ASP A 171 15.06 -10.69 -9.53
CA ASP A 171 14.97 -11.37 -10.82
C ASP A 171 13.52 -11.43 -11.35
N ILE A 172 12.52 -11.67 -10.48
CA ILE A 172 11.09 -11.61 -10.85
C ILE A 172 10.70 -10.21 -11.36
N LEU A 173 11.14 -9.16 -10.67
CA LEU A 173 10.87 -7.77 -11.05
C LEU A 173 11.51 -7.42 -12.40
N ILE A 174 12.78 -7.80 -12.59
CA ILE A 174 13.51 -7.58 -13.83
C ILE A 174 12.88 -8.38 -14.98
N ALA A 175 12.54 -9.64 -14.73
CA ALA A 175 11.88 -10.48 -15.73
C ALA A 175 10.56 -9.86 -16.18
N GLY A 176 9.70 -9.42 -15.24
CA GLY A 176 8.47 -8.69 -15.58
C GLY A 176 8.74 -7.43 -16.40
N TYR A 177 9.72 -6.62 -16.01
CA TYR A 177 10.09 -5.40 -16.75
C TYR A 177 10.58 -5.70 -18.18
N VAL A 178 11.50 -6.65 -18.34
CA VAL A 178 12.09 -6.95 -19.64
C VAL A 178 11.04 -7.59 -20.55
N LEU A 179 10.33 -8.60 -20.07
CA LEU A 179 9.31 -9.34 -20.84
C LEU A 179 8.19 -8.42 -21.33
N GLU A 180 7.65 -7.55 -20.47
CA GLU A 180 6.54 -6.66 -20.83
C GLU A 180 6.98 -5.39 -21.59
N SER A 181 8.27 -5.22 -21.86
CA SER A 181 8.79 -4.05 -22.55
C SER A 181 9.17 -4.32 -24.01
N GLN A 182 9.36 -3.23 -24.78
CA GLN A 182 9.90 -3.32 -26.14
C GLN A 182 11.32 -3.94 -26.18
N HIS A 183 12.02 -4.06 -25.05
CA HIS A 183 13.33 -4.70 -24.98
C HIS A 183 13.26 -6.20 -25.30
N MET A 184 12.14 -6.86 -24.99
CA MET A 184 11.95 -8.26 -25.34
C MET A 184 12.08 -8.50 -26.86
N LYS A 185 11.52 -7.59 -27.67
CA LYS A 185 11.59 -7.68 -29.13
C LYS A 185 13.00 -7.43 -29.67
N LYS A 186 13.78 -6.56 -29.02
CA LYS A 186 15.18 -6.26 -29.42
C LYS A 186 16.11 -7.47 -29.31
N PHE A 187 15.79 -8.46 -28.49
CA PHE A 187 16.57 -9.70 -28.43
C PHE A 187 16.59 -10.43 -29.78
N PHE A 188 15.51 -10.40 -30.56
CA PHE A 188 15.50 -10.99 -31.90
C PHE A 188 16.49 -10.31 -32.84
N ASP A 189 16.69 -8.99 -32.71
CA ASP A 189 17.68 -8.25 -33.50
C ASP A 189 19.10 -8.59 -33.02
N TYR A 190 19.33 -8.64 -31.70
CA TYR A 190 20.64 -8.91 -31.13
C TYR A 190 21.15 -10.32 -31.43
N ILE A 191 20.28 -11.32 -31.41
CA ILE A 191 20.63 -12.72 -31.70
C ILE A 191 20.99 -12.91 -33.18
N GLN A 192 20.51 -12.04 -34.07
CA GLN A 192 20.81 -12.06 -35.50
C GLN A 192 22.05 -11.22 -35.88
N LEU A 193 22.76 -10.65 -34.89
CA LEU A 193 23.94 -9.86 -35.18
C LEU A 193 25.05 -10.71 -35.84
N PRO A 194 25.76 -10.18 -36.85
CA PRO A 194 26.87 -10.90 -37.50
C PRO A 194 28.03 -11.23 -36.55
N LYS A 195 28.15 -10.48 -35.44
CA LYS A 195 29.20 -10.70 -34.45
C LYS A 195 28.78 -11.79 -33.47
N PHE A 196 29.37 -12.98 -33.65
CA PHE A 196 29.05 -14.19 -32.92
C PHE A 196 29.04 -14.01 -31.39
N ASP A 197 30.07 -13.39 -30.81
CA ASP A 197 30.16 -13.26 -29.35
C ASP A 197 28.96 -12.51 -28.76
N ILE A 198 28.54 -11.42 -29.41
CA ILE A 198 27.40 -10.60 -28.96
C ILE A 198 26.09 -11.36 -29.18
N ALA A 199 25.93 -12.01 -30.33
CA ALA A 199 24.74 -12.80 -30.64
C ALA A 199 24.58 -13.99 -29.67
N ALA A 200 25.68 -14.66 -29.31
CA ALA A 200 25.70 -15.77 -28.36
C ALA A 200 25.35 -15.31 -26.94
N ASP A 201 25.92 -14.19 -26.47
CA ASP A 201 25.58 -13.61 -25.16
C ASP A 201 24.11 -13.18 -25.09
N ALA A 202 23.60 -12.56 -26.16
CA ALA A 202 22.20 -12.19 -26.27
C ALA A 202 21.28 -13.43 -26.24
N ALA A 203 21.63 -14.49 -26.96
CA ALA A 203 20.87 -15.75 -26.95
C ALA A 203 20.89 -16.44 -25.59
N ALA A 204 22.05 -16.45 -24.90
CA ALA A 204 22.17 -17.00 -23.55
C ALA A 204 21.31 -16.22 -22.55
N THR A 205 21.37 -14.89 -22.59
CA THR A 205 20.56 -14.00 -21.74
C THR A 205 19.06 -14.17 -22.02
N PHE A 206 18.68 -14.25 -23.30
CA PHE A 206 17.30 -14.49 -23.72
C PHE A 206 16.78 -15.84 -23.20
N LYS A 207 17.59 -16.89 -23.33
CA LYS A 207 17.29 -18.22 -22.80
C LYS A 207 17.14 -18.20 -21.28
N GLU A 208 18.05 -17.55 -20.56
CA GLU A 208 17.98 -17.44 -19.11
C GLU A 208 16.70 -16.70 -18.69
N LEU A 209 16.39 -15.57 -19.32
CA LEU A 209 15.17 -14.79 -19.08
C LEU A 209 13.91 -15.65 -19.26
N LEU A 210 13.86 -16.47 -20.32
CA LEU A 210 12.71 -17.33 -20.63
C LEU A 210 12.62 -18.60 -19.77
N THR A 211 13.68 -18.98 -19.06
CA THR A 211 13.72 -20.28 -18.36
C THR A 211 13.89 -20.19 -16.85
N ARG A 212 14.35 -19.04 -16.33
CA ARG A 212 14.57 -18.83 -14.89
C ARG A 212 13.26 -18.77 -14.11
N HIS A 213 12.33 -17.90 -14.51
CA HIS A 213 11.06 -17.69 -13.80
C HIS A 213 9.87 -18.28 -14.54
N LYS A 214 9.73 -19.61 -14.44
CA LYS A 214 8.72 -20.37 -15.20
C LYS A 214 7.31 -19.80 -15.10
N SER A 215 6.86 -19.37 -13.93
CA SER A 215 5.50 -18.81 -13.75
C SER A 215 5.32 -17.50 -14.50
N THR A 216 6.26 -16.56 -14.33
CA THR A 216 6.22 -15.24 -14.99
C THR A 216 6.32 -15.38 -16.50
N VAL A 217 7.24 -16.22 -16.97
CA VAL A 217 7.43 -16.46 -18.40
C VAL A 217 6.24 -17.19 -19.00
N ALA A 218 5.68 -18.21 -18.33
CA ALA A 218 4.50 -18.92 -18.82
C ALA A 218 3.31 -17.96 -18.99
N GLU A 219 3.05 -17.10 -18.00
CA GLU A 219 2.00 -16.10 -18.10
C GLU A 219 2.24 -15.12 -19.26
N PHE A 220 3.49 -14.65 -19.44
CA PHE A 220 3.86 -13.78 -20.55
C PHE A 220 3.65 -14.46 -21.91
N LEU A 221 4.18 -15.67 -22.10
CA LEU A 221 4.08 -16.42 -23.36
C LEU A 221 2.63 -16.76 -23.70
N SER A 222 1.80 -17.13 -22.71
CA SER A 222 0.37 -17.37 -22.93
C SER A 222 -0.39 -16.13 -23.41
N LYS A 223 0.03 -14.93 -23.01
CA LYS A 223 -0.60 -13.66 -23.44
C LYS A 223 -0.11 -13.16 -24.80
N ASN A 224 1.05 -13.62 -25.28
CA ASN A 224 1.74 -13.09 -26.46
C ASN A 224 2.11 -14.20 -27.45
N TYR A 225 1.27 -15.23 -27.57
CA TYR A 225 1.56 -16.41 -28.40
C TYR A 225 1.42 -16.13 -29.91
N ASP A 226 0.53 -15.21 -30.28
CA ASP A 226 0.27 -14.79 -31.67
C ASP A 226 1.40 -13.88 -32.23
#